data_AF-A0AA43ITX3-F1
#
_entry.id   AF-A0AA43ITX3-F1
#
_cell.length_a   1.000
_cell.length_b   1.000
_cell.length_c   1.000
_cell.angle_alpha   90.00
_cell.angle_beta   90.00
_cell.angle_gamma   90.00
#
_symmetry.space_group_name_H-M   'P 1'
#
loop_
_entity.id
_entity.type
_entity.pdbx_description
1 polymer ?
#
loop_
_entity_poly.entity_id
_entity_poly.type
_entity_poly.pdbx_seq_one_letter_code
_entity_poly.pdbx_strand_id
1 'polypeptide(L)'
;MKDEHSVITAEQHNDGRMFIMNYEDHETKTKNTLEISFGTSFRAHADVANCFGSIYTHSLEWAIQGYEKAKERLQQRGGEKHWSSTLDITLRNAKRNETSGLPVGPSSSSIAVEIVLAAVDRELAGKFRFVRYIDDYTAYCETHIQAQEFIRALSIALSRYRLTLNLSKTKIAELPEPLVDSWVTKLTNATPWRTDSNGALTLFTHEAINFLDYAVHLNRAVPDGSVLKLAAGLICHRAEGDTAATIFQYILSLSWHYPILLPLLEKIDATSDYYDKEAVTAKLNEVLETNALHRRSDGMCWALYYLKQLSSHPTNENIELVIQTSDATAIALLSIFEVATDAVVAHARQLIENCTLYELDQNWILLYQLFLHEKIENPYLDDPTFEILKKHDVQFLNPPKKASKAEDYCFYYSNPFREENESPVGFQDYLDGKY
;
A
#
# COMPACT_ATOMS: atom_id res chain seq x y z
N MET A 1 -19.46 -6.41 13.55
CA MET A 1 -20.49 -5.68 12.76
C MET A 1 -20.70 -6.46 11.48
N LYS A 2 -21.94 -6.73 11.06
CA LYS A 2 -22.22 -7.55 9.87
C LYS A 2 -23.15 -6.82 8.93
N ASP A 3 -22.62 -6.41 7.78
CA ASP A 3 -23.42 -6.14 6.59
C ASP A 3 -23.45 -7.43 5.74
N GLU A 4 -24.45 -7.57 4.88
CA GLU A 4 -24.60 -8.72 3.98
C GLU A 4 -24.08 -8.40 2.56
N HIS A 5 -23.82 -7.12 2.26
CA HIS A 5 -23.26 -6.66 1.00
C HIS A 5 -21.74 -6.40 1.09
N SER A 6 -21.22 -6.16 2.29
CA SER A 6 -19.79 -6.00 2.52
C SER A 6 -19.10 -7.36 2.66
N VAL A 7 -18.02 -7.56 1.91
CA VAL A 7 -17.21 -8.78 1.96
C VAL A 7 -16.23 -8.76 3.15
N ILE A 8 -16.02 -7.60 3.80
CA ILE A 8 -15.09 -7.46 4.93
C ILE A 8 -15.86 -7.49 6.25
N THR A 9 -15.63 -8.52 7.05
CA THR A 9 -16.23 -8.67 8.37
C THR A 9 -15.32 -8.17 9.49
N ALA A 10 -15.90 -7.41 10.41
CA ALA A 10 -15.22 -6.99 11.64
C ALA A 10 -15.34 -8.11 12.70
N GLU A 11 -14.36 -9.00 12.71
CA GLU A 11 -14.25 -10.18 13.58
C GLU A 11 -13.05 -10.06 14.54
N GLN A 12 -13.21 -10.62 15.75
CA GLN A 12 -12.16 -10.63 16.78
C GLN A 12 -11.36 -11.94 16.68
N HIS A 13 -10.04 -11.81 16.55
CA HIS A 13 -9.11 -12.93 16.53
C HIS A 13 -8.53 -13.23 17.92
N ASN A 14 -7.98 -14.43 18.13
CA ASN A 14 -7.41 -14.89 19.40
C ASN A 14 -6.31 -13.95 19.95
N ASP A 15 -5.57 -13.30 19.05
CA ASP A 15 -4.53 -12.30 19.36
C ASP A 15 -5.07 -10.92 19.78
N GLY A 16 -6.39 -10.75 19.87
CA GLY A 16 -7.06 -9.50 20.24
C GLY A 16 -7.26 -8.50 19.10
N ARG A 17 -6.84 -8.80 17.86
CA ARG A 17 -7.14 -7.94 16.70
C ARG A 17 -8.64 -8.01 16.38
N MET A 18 -9.29 -6.85 16.40
CA MET A 18 -10.73 -6.67 16.19
C MET A 18 -11.16 -6.55 14.71
N PHE A 19 -10.19 -6.53 13.79
CA PHE A 19 -10.42 -6.28 12.36
C PHE A 19 -9.16 -6.66 11.57
N ILE A 20 -9.29 -7.64 10.68
CA ILE A 20 -8.28 -7.99 9.67
C ILE A 20 -8.89 -7.77 8.28
N MET A 21 -8.09 -7.24 7.36
CA MET A 21 -8.45 -7.13 5.94
C MET A 21 -8.37 -8.52 5.29
N ASN A 22 -9.33 -9.37 5.61
CA ASN A 22 -9.47 -10.70 5.02
C ASN A 22 -9.94 -10.54 3.56
N TYR A 23 -8.98 -10.52 2.63
CA TYR A 23 -9.28 -10.69 1.22
C TYR A 23 -9.78 -12.13 1.02
N GLU A 24 -10.99 -12.29 0.47
CA GLU A 24 -11.48 -13.60 0.03
C GLU A 24 -10.45 -14.28 -0.88
N ASP A 25 -10.28 -15.59 -0.70
CA ASP A 25 -9.48 -16.37 -1.64
C ASP A 25 -10.12 -16.34 -3.04
N HIS A 26 -9.30 -16.58 -4.06
CA HIS A 26 -9.74 -16.46 -5.45
C HIS A 26 -10.87 -17.45 -5.81
N GLU A 27 -10.95 -18.62 -5.17
CA GLU A 27 -12.05 -19.55 -5.43
C GLU A 27 -13.35 -19.08 -4.79
N THR A 28 -13.34 -18.65 -3.52
CA THR A 28 -14.52 -18.14 -2.82
C THR A 28 -15.07 -16.92 -3.54
N LYS A 29 -14.20 -15.96 -3.88
CA LYS A 29 -14.56 -14.80 -4.72
C LYS A 29 -15.14 -15.22 -6.07
N THR A 30 -14.61 -16.27 -6.70
CA THR A 30 -15.12 -16.81 -7.98
C THR A 30 -16.50 -17.46 -7.81
N LYS A 31 -16.70 -18.29 -6.78
CA LYS A 31 -17.98 -18.97 -6.48
C LYS A 31 -19.07 -17.93 -6.21
N ASN A 32 -18.80 -17.00 -5.28
CA ASN A 32 -19.67 -15.86 -4.98
C ASN A 32 -19.95 -15.05 -6.25
N THR A 33 -18.92 -14.75 -7.06
CA THR A 33 -19.08 -14.00 -8.32
C THR A 33 -20.03 -14.67 -9.30
N LEU A 34 -19.91 -15.98 -9.51
CA LEU A 34 -20.81 -16.74 -10.40
C LEU A 34 -22.27 -16.73 -9.90
N GLU A 35 -22.46 -16.54 -8.59
CA GLU A 35 -23.78 -16.33 -8.01
C GLU A 35 -24.28 -14.87 -8.15
N ILE A 36 -23.44 -13.82 -8.34
CA ILE A 36 -23.87 -12.36 -8.27
C ILE A 36 -23.42 -11.30 -9.59
N SER A 37 -23.78 -12.41 -10.46
CA SER A 37 -23.88 -12.82 -11.94
C SER A 37 -25.11 -13.64 -12.37
N PHE A 38 -25.52 -14.74 -11.70
CA PHE A 38 -26.53 -15.65 -12.30
C PHE A 38 -27.88 -14.96 -12.62
N GLY A 39 -28.40 -15.16 -13.83
CA GLY A 39 -29.69 -14.61 -14.27
C GLY A 39 -29.69 -13.10 -14.56
N THR A 40 -28.52 -12.46 -14.73
CA THR A 40 -28.42 -11.03 -15.05
C THR A 40 -27.61 -10.76 -16.32
N SER A 41 -27.90 -9.63 -16.97
CA SER A 41 -27.39 -9.28 -18.31
C SER A 41 -26.36 -8.15 -18.28
N PHE A 42 -26.24 -7.43 -17.16
CA PHE A 42 -25.34 -6.28 -17.00
C PHE A 42 -24.63 -6.32 -15.64
N ARG A 43 -23.39 -5.87 -15.63
CA ARG A 43 -22.58 -5.62 -14.43
C ARG A 43 -22.28 -4.12 -14.33
N ALA A 44 -22.66 -3.49 -13.22
CA ALA A 44 -22.25 -2.13 -12.88
C ALA A 44 -21.12 -2.19 -11.85
N HIS A 45 -20.00 -1.54 -12.13
CA HIS A 45 -18.86 -1.44 -11.21
C HIS A 45 -18.54 0.04 -10.94
N ALA A 46 -18.27 0.38 -9.68
CA ALA A 46 -18.02 1.74 -9.24
C ALA A 46 -17.10 1.76 -8.00
N ASP A 47 -16.29 2.80 -7.88
CA ASP A 47 -15.21 2.94 -6.89
C ASP A 47 -15.35 4.28 -6.16
N VAL A 48 -14.99 4.36 -4.88
CA VAL A 48 -15.07 5.63 -4.13
C VAL A 48 -13.77 6.42 -4.26
N ALA A 49 -13.87 7.62 -4.83
CA ALA A 49 -12.71 8.46 -5.10
C ALA A 49 -11.97 8.85 -3.80
N ASN A 50 -10.72 8.37 -3.67
CA ASN A 50 -9.84 8.66 -2.54
C ASN A 50 -10.48 8.29 -1.18
N CYS A 51 -11.15 7.13 -1.07
CA CYS A 51 -12.07 6.82 0.03
C CYS A 51 -11.58 7.24 1.43
N PHE A 52 -10.44 6.68 1.89
CA PHE A 52 -9.84 7.02 3.19
C PHE A 52 -9.55 8.52 3.36
N GLY A 53 -9.01 9.18 2.34
CA GLY A 53 -8.72 10.63 2.37
C GLY A 53 -9.95 11.53 2.25
N SER A 54 -11.06 10.99 1.75
CA SER A 54 -12.35 11.69 1.54
C SER A 54 -13.34 11.52 2.69
N ILE A 55 -13.11 10.63 3.67
CA ILE A 55 -13.98 10.49 4.86
C ILE A 55 -13.99 11.80 5.66
N TYR A 56 -15.15 12.46 5.69
CA TYR A 56 -15.40 13.56 6.63
C TYR A 56 -15.72 12.97 8.01
N THR A 57 -14.91 13.24 9.05
CA THR A 57 -14.99 12.51 10.33
C THR A 57 -16.35 12.65 11.02
N HIS A 58 -16.96 13.84 10.98
CA HIS A 58 -18.31 14.06 11.51
C HIS A 58 -19.41 13.26 10.79
N SER A 59 -19.14 12.69 9.60
CA SER A 59 -20.10 11.81 8.91
C SER A 59 -20.28 10.45 9.59
N LEU A 60 -19.32 10.02 10.42
CA LEU A 60 -19.46 8.85 11.30
C LEU A 60 -20.65 9.01 12.25
N GLU A 61 -20.84 10.21 12.81
CA GLU A 61 -21.99 10.50 13.67
C GLU A 61 -23.30 10.33 12.92
N TRP A 62 -23.34 10.67 11.62
CA TRP A 62 -24.51 10.53 10.75
C TRP A 62 -24.76 9.06 10.37
N ALA A 63 -23.69 8.28 10.15
CA ALA A 63 -23.74 6.85 9.83
C ALA A 63 -24.20 5.98 11.01
N ILE A 64 -23.73 6.33 12.23
CA ILE A 64 -24.03 5.64 13.49
C ILE A 64 -25.42 6.00 14.01
N GLN A 65 -25.78 7.28 14.05
CA GLN A 65 -27.04 7.75 14.67
C GLN A 65 -28.20 7.82 13.68
N GLY A 66 -27.93 7.81 12.37
CA GLY A 66 -28.85 8.26 11.33
C GLY A 66 -28.71 9.78 11.09
N TYR A 67 -28.70 10.18 9.82
CA TYR A 67 -28.34 11.55 9.41
C TYR A 67 -29.17 12.63 10.11
N GLU A 68 -30.51 12.56 10.05
CA GLU A 68 -31.37 13.59 10.66
C GLU A 68 -31.20 13.66 12.19
N LYS A 69 -31.20 12.50 12.87
CA LYS A 69 -31.04 12.40 14.33
C LYS A 69 -29.71 12.99 14.82
N ALA A 70 -28.63 12.83 14.05
CA ALA A 70 -27.36 13.48 14.34
C ALA A 70 -27.44 15.01 14.17
N LYS A 71 -28.13 15.51 13.13
CA LYS A 71 -28.34 16.95 12.91
C LYS A 71 -29.25 17.59 13.96
N GLU A 72 -30.27 16.88 14.43
CA GLU A 72 -31.14 17.30 15.53
C GLU A 72 -30.34 17.39 16.84
N ARG A 73 -29.57 16.35 17.19
CA ARG A 73 -28.73 16.35 18.40
C ARG A 73 -27.68 17.46 18.38
N LEU A 74 -27.09 17.78 17.23
CA LEU A 74 -26.16 18.92 17.08
C LEU A 74 -26.81 20.30 17.34
N GLN A 75 -28.14 20.43 17.28
CA GLN A 75 -28.85 21.67 17.61
C GLN A 75 -29.12 21.80 19.12
N GLN A 76 -29.08 20.70 19.88
CA GLN A 76 -29.37 20.66 21.31
C GLN A 76 -28.19 21.16 22.15
N ARG A 77 -28.05 22.49 22.26
CA ARG A 77 -27.01 23.14 23.07
C ARG A 77 -27.06 22.66 24.53
N GLY A 78 -25.98 22.03 24.99
CA GLY A 78 -25.86 21.49 26.35
C GLY A 78 -26.44 20.09 26.55
N GLY A 79 -26.91 19.42 25.48
CA GLY A 79 -27.32 18.02 25.53
C GLY A 79 -26.14 17.06 25.74
N GLU A 80 -26.45 15.83 26.16
CA GLU A 80 -25.49 14.74 26.28
C GLU A 80 -24.89 14.39 24.90
N LYS A 81 -23.56 14.34 24.82
CA LYS A 81 -22.85 13.93 23.60
C LYS A 81 -23.00 12.43 23.38
N HIS A 82 -23.22 12.02 22.14
CA HIS A 82 -23.21 10.61 21.79
C HIS A 82 -21.79 10.07 21.79
N TRP A 83 -21.61 8.77 22.03
CA TRP A 83 -20.26 8.15 22.04
C TRP A 83 -19.54 8.28 20.68
N SER A 84 -20.28 8.43 19.58
CA SER A 84 -19.72 8.71 18.25
C SER A 84 -18.96 10.05 18.19
N SER A 85 -19.31 11.03 19.02
CA SER A 85 -18.56 12.28 19.13
C SER A 85 -17.18 12.07 19.77
N THR A 86 -17.03 11.05 20.63
CA THR A 86 -15.72 10.64 21.17
C THR A 86 -14.89 9.94 20.10
N LEU A 87 -15.49 9.06 19.30
CA LEU A 87 -14.83 8.41 18.16
C LEU A 87 -14.33 9.45 17.13
N ASP A 88 -15.15 10.44 16.79
CA ASP A 88 -14.76 11.59 15.96
C ASP A 88 -13.53 12.32 16.53
N ILE A 89 -13.57 12.69 17.83
CA ILE A 89 -12.42 13.36 18.49
C ILE A 89 -11.17 12.49 18.41
N THR A 90 -11.25 11.17 18.68
CA THR A 90 -10.09 10.27 18.64
C THR A 90 -9.48 10.16 17.23
N LEU A 91 -10.33 10.04 16.19
CA LEU A 91 -9.85 9.96 14.80
C LEU A 91 -9.26 11.28 14.32
N ARG A 92 -9.85 12.42 14.71
CA ARG A 92 -9.27 13.74 14.42
C ARG A 92 -7.96 13.98 15.16
N ASN A 93 -7.81 13.51 16.40
CA ASN A 93 -6.53 13.58 17.13
C ASN A 93 -5.41 12.84 16.36
N ALA A 94 -5.72 11.67 15.79
CA ALA A 94 -4.78 10.92 14.94
C ALA A 94 -4.41 11.61 13.61
N LYS A 95 -5.07 12.73 13.26
CA LYS A 95 -4.79 13.56 12.09
C LYS A 95 -4.68 15.06 12.47
N ARG A 96 -4.01 15.37 13.59
CA ARG A 96 -3.70 16.75 14.04
C ARG A 96 -4.93 17.69 14.11
N ASN A 97 -6.07 17.15 14.52
CA ASN A 97 -7.40 17.78 14.57
C ASN A 97 -8.09 18.08 13.22
N GLU A 98 -7.53 17.67 12.08
CA GLU A 98 -8.18 17.78 10.78
C GLU A 98 -9.49 16.97 10.74
N THR A 99 -10.52 17.50 10.07
CA THR A 99 -11.86 16.89 9.98
C THR A 99 -12.08 16.07 8.70
N SER A 100 -11.08 16.03 7.80
CA SER A 100 -11.18 15.39 6.49
C SER A 100 -10.05 14.39 6.28
N GLY A 101 -10.43 13.18 5.89
CA GLY A 101 -9.55 12.05 5.70
C GLY A 101 -9.18 11.33 7.00
N LEU A 102 -8.84 10.06 6.86
CA LEU A 102 -8.34 9.19 7.92
C LEU A 102 -6.92 8.69 7.55
N PRO A 103 -6.03 8.43 8.52
CA PRO A 103 -4.74 7.81 8.23
C PRO A 103 -4.95 6.39 7.69
N VAL A 104 -4.26 6.04 6.61
CA VAL A 104 -4.29 4.70 6.01
C VAL A 104 -3.39 3.76 6.81
N GLY A 105 -3.84 2.53 7.06
CA GLY A 105 -3.09 1.50 7.81
C GLY A 105 -3.77 1.08 9.12
N PRO A 106 -4.05 2.00 10.07
CA PRO A 106 -4.67 1.64 11.34
C PRO A 106 -6.06 1.00 11.18
N SER A 107 -6.29 -0.15 11.83
CA SER A 107 -7.59 -0.85 11.81
C SER A 107 -8.75 0.03 12.29
N SER A 108 -8.50 1.02 13.16
CA SER A 108 -9.49 2.02 13.59
C SER A 108 -10.00 2.89 12.43
N SER A 109 -9.14 3.23 11.46
CA SER A 109 -9.54 3.93 10.25
C SER A 109 -10.37 3.03 9.33
N SER A 110 -10.00 1.77 9.17
CA SER A 110 -10.75 0.81 8.33
C SER A 110 -12.14 0.53 8.91
N ILE A 111 -12.25 0.35 10.23
CA ILE A 111 -13.54 0.24 10.93
C ILE A 111 -14.39 1.52 10.71
N ALA A 112 -13.76 2.70 10.74
CA ALA A 112 -14.47 3.96 10.50
C ALA A 112 -14.96 4.11 9.04
N VAL A 113 -14.15 3.73 8.04
CA VAL A 113 -14.58 3.63 6.63
C VAL A 113 -15.78 2.68 6.53
N GLU A 114 -15.68 1.48 7.11
CA GLU A 114 -16.72 0.46 7.05
C GLU A 114 -18.04 0.90 7.71
N ILE A 115 -17.98 1.65 8.81
CA ILE A 115 -19.16 2.26 9.46
C ILE A 115 -19.88 3.24 8.51
N VAL A 116 -19.15 4.03 7.73
CA VAL A 116 -19.72 4.97 6.76
C VAL A 116 -20.28 4.23 5.54
N LEU A 117 -19.54 3.28 4.98
CA LEU A 117 -19.97 2.58 3.77
C LEU A 117 -21.15 1.63 4.03
N ALA A 118 -21.20 0.94 5.18
CA ALA A 118 -22.40 0.19 5.58
C ALA A 118 -23.61 1.09 5.89
N ALA A 119 -23.46 2.41 6.00
CA ALA A 119 -24.59 3.34 6.00
C ALA A 119 -25.09 3.66 4.59
N VAL A 120 -24.19 3.69 3.60
CA VAL A 120 -24.51 3.78 2.16
C VAL A 120 -25.16 2.49 1.66
N ASP A 121 -24.62 1.31 2.03
CA ASP A 121 -25.16 0.01 1.65
C ASP A 121 -26.62 -0.16 2.08
N ARG A 122 -26.95 0.25 3.32
CA ARG A 122 -28.32 0.28 3.85
C ARG A 122 -29.29 1.18 3.07
N GLU A 123 -28.81 2.15 2.29
CA GLU A 123 -29.65 2.95 1.39
C GLU A 123 -29.90 2.28 0.03
N LEU A 124 -29.10 1.27 -0.34
CA LEU A 124 -29.15 0.53 -1.60
C LEU A 124 -29.76 -0.88 -1.45
N ALA A 125 -29.62 -1.47 -0.27
CA ALA A 125 -30.14 -2.78 0.12
C ALA A 125 -31.63 -2.95 -0.25
N GLY A 126 -31.98 -4.14 -0.75
CA GLY A 126 -33.35 -4.49 -1.18
C GLY A 126 -33.83 -3.81 -2.47
N LYS A 127 -33.06 -2.89 -3.06
CA LYS A 127 -33.35 -2.27 -4.38
C LYS A 127 -32.43 -2.83 -5.47
N PHE A 128 -31.20 -3.15 -5.11
CA PHE A 128 -30.17 -3.64 -6.01
C PHE A 128 -29.50 -4.88 -5.42
N ARG A 129 -28.94 -5.73 -6.30
CA ARG A 129 -28.22 -6.95 -5.97
C ARG A 129 -26.73 -6.70 -6.17
N PHE A 130 -26.01 -6.39 -5.10
CA PHE A 130 -24.63 -5.90 -5.17
C PHE A 130 -23.74 -6.47 -4.06
N VAL A 131 -22.44 -6.39 -4.28
CA VAL A 131 -21.37 -6.66 -3.30
C VAL A 131 -20.40 -5.48 -3.24
N ARG A 132 -19.71 -5.32 -2.11
CA ARG A 132 -18.70 -4.31 -1.86
C ARG A 132 -17.42 -4.92 -1.29
N TYR A 133 -16.29 -4.59 -1.90
CA TYR A 133 -14.95 -4.90 -1.41
C TYR A 133 -14.25 -3.57 -1.05
N ILE A 134 -14.17 -3.23 0.23
CA ILE A 134 -13.71 -1.90 0.69
C ILE A 134 -14.59 -0.80 0.08
N ASP A 135 -14.08 -0.08 -0.93
CA ASP A 135 -14.69 0.98 -1.72
C ASP A 135 -15.11 0.56 -3.15
N ASP A 136 -14.73 -0.63 -3.61
CA ASP A 136 -15.16 -1.20 -4.91
C ASP A 136 -16.56 -1.84 -4.78
N TYR A 137 -17.58 -1.17 -5.33
CA TYR A 137 -18.94 -1.68 -5.50
C TYR A 137 -19.08 -2.45 -6.83
N THR A 138 -19.82 -3.57 -6.81
CA THR A 138 -20.20 -4.33 -8.02
C THR A 138 -21.65 -4.80 -7.91
N ALA A 139 -22.49 -4.50 -8.90
CA ALA A 139 -23.91 -4.85 -8.92
C ALA A 139 -24.32 -5.65 -10.16
N TYR A 140 -25.16 -6.66 -9.93
CA TYR A 140 -25.86 -7.48 -10.93
C TYR A 140 -27.17 -6.80 -11.34
N CYS A 141 -27.38 -6.63 -12.65
CA CYS A 141 -28.54 -5.94 -13.21
C CYS A 141 -29.12 -6.69 -14.42
N GLU A 142 -30.44 -6.78 -14.50
CA GLU A 142 -31.15 -7.39 -15.62
C GLU A 142 -31.09 -6.50 -16.88
N THR A 143 -31.04 -5.18 -16.69
CA THR A 143 -31.04 -4.17 -17.76
C THR A 143 -29.99 -3.07 -17.56
N HIS A 144 -29.56 -2.45 -18.67
CA HIS A 144 -28.69 -1.28 -18.65
C HIS A 144 -29.28 -0.10 -17.86
N ILE A 145 -30.61 0.06 -17.88
CA ILE A 145 -31.31 1.10 -17.14
C ILE A 145 -31.13 0.88 -15.63
N GLN A 146 -31.35 -0.34 -15.14
CA GLN A 146 -31.13 -0.69 -13.73
C GLN A 146 -29.66 -0.47 -13.30
N ALA A 147 -28.70 -0.76 -14.19
CA ALA A 147 -27.27 -0.50 -13.95
C ALA A 147 -26.96 1.01 -13.83
N GLN A 148 -27.59 1.85 -14.67
CA GLN A 148 -27.50 3.31 -14.55
C GLN A 148 -28.19 3.84 -13.28
N GLU A 149 -29.33 3.26 -12.90
CA GLU A 149 -30.04 3.60 -11.67
C GLU A 149 -29.25 3.24 -10.41
N PHE A 150 -28.53 2.10 -10.41
CA PHE A 150 -27.61 1.73 -9.33
C PHE A 150 -26.51 2.78 -9.16
N ILE A 151 -25.79 3.11 -10.22
CA ILE A 151 -24.69 4.11 -10.17
C ILE A 151 -25.22 5.47 -9.69
N ARG A 152 -26.40 5.89 -10.17
CA ARG A 152 -27.07 7.13 -9.73
C ARG A 152 -27.46 7.08 -8.24
N ALA A 153 -28.03 5.97 -7.78
CA ALA A 153 -28.44 5.80 -6.38
C ALA A 153 -27.22 5.78 -5.44
N LEU A 154 -26.18 5.02 -5.79
CA LEU A 154 -24.90 4.96 -5.08
C LEU A 154 -24.24 6.33 -4.99
N SER A 155 -24.15 7.07 -6.10
CA SER A 155 -23.61 8.44 -6.11
C SER A 155 -24.40 9.41 -5.22
N ILE A 156 -25.72 9.25 -5.13
CA ILE A 156 -26.56 10.07 -4.23
C ILE A 156 -26.29 9.70 -2.77
N ALA A 157 -26.30 8.40 -2.42
CA ALA A 157 -26.07 7.94 -1.06
C ALA A 157 -24.66 8.32 -0.55
N LEU A 158 -23.60 8.08 -1.33
CA LEU A 158 -22.22 8.51 -1.01
C LEU A 158 -22.13 10.02 -0.73
N SER A 159 -22.83 10.85 -1.52
CA SER A 159 -22.77 12.31 -1.37
C SER A 159 -23.28 12.82 -0.02
N ARG A 160 -24.20 12.07 0.64
CA ARG A 160 -24.68 12.37 2.00
C ARG A 160 -23.55 12.32 3.04
N TYR A 161 -22.56 11.47 2.80
CA TYR A 161 -21.37 11.27 3.65
C TYR A 161 -20.13 12.00 3.12
N ARG A 162 -20.30 12.90 2.13
CA ARG A 162 -19.24 13.66 1.42
C ARG A 162 -18.33 12.83 0.51
N LEU A 163 -18.67 11.57 0.25
CA LEU A 163 -17.96 10.70 -0.67
C LEU A 163 -18.46 10.90 -2.11
N THR A 164 -17.61 10.60 -3.08
CA THR A 164 -17.89 10.71 -4.53
C THR A 164 -17.41 9.47 -5.27
N LEU A 165 -18.00 9.20 -6.44
CA LEU A 165 -17.55 8.10 -7.30
C LEU A 165 -16.34 8.50 -8.14
N ASN A 166 -15.42 7.57 -8.31
CA ASN A 166 -14.31 7.66 -9.24
C ASN A 166 -14.82 7.39 -10.65
N LEU A 167 -15.05 8.48 -11.40
CA LEU A 167 -15.63 8.43 -12.74
C LEU A 167 -14.76 7.69 -13.77
N SER A 168 -13.46 7.49 -13.54
CA SER A 168 -12.59 6.75 -14.47
C SER A 168 -12.61 5.24 -14.28
N LYS A 169 -12.87 4.75 -13.06
CA LYS A 169 -13.12 3.31 -12.80
C LYS A 169 -14.60 2.91 -13.01
N THR A 170 -15.53 3.85 -12.84
CA THR A 170 -16.98 3.58 -12.90
C THR A 170 -17.40 3.15 -14.31
N LYS A 171 -17.93 1.93 -14.45
CA LYS A 171 -18.29 1.31 -15.74
C LYS A 171 -19.54 0.44 -15.66
N ILE A 172 -20.28 0.36 -16.77
CA ILE A 172 -21.30 -0.66 -17.02
C ILE A 172 -20.76 -1.57 -18.13
N ALA A 173 -20.96 -2.88 -18.00
CA ALA A 173 -20.61 -3.86 -19.01
C ALA A 173 -21.73 -4.90 -19.21
N GLU A 174 -21.80 -5.47 -20.41
CA GLU A 174 -22.75 -6.52 -20.79
C GLU A 174 -22.19 -7.90 -20.43
N LEU A 175 -23.02 -8.75 -19.84
CA LEU A 175 -22.69 -10.13 -19.46
C LEU A 175 -23.08 -11.11 -20.59
N PRO A 176 -22.34 -12.21 -20.78
CA PRO A 176 -21.23 -12.69 -19.96
C PRO A 176 -19.89 -12.01 -20.25
N GLU A 177 -19.22 -11.55 -19.20
CA GLU A 177 -17.79 -11.17 -19.24
C GLU A 177 -16.91 -12.32 -18.72
N PRO A 178 -15.64 -12.40 -19.15
CA PRO A 178 -14.62 -13.19 -18.46
C PRO A 178 -14.48 -12.78 -16.98
N LEU A 179 -14.33 -13.76 -16.09
CA LEU A 179 -14.10 -13.54 -14.65
C LEU A 179 -12.75 -12.84 -14.37
N VAL A 180 -11.78 -13.03 -15.26
CA VAL A 180 -10.41 -12.52 -15.16
C VAL A 180 -10.07 -11.82 -16.48
N ASP A 181 -9.33 -10.71 -16.41
CA ASP A 181 -8.96 -9.90 -17.56
C ASP A 181 -8.32 -10.72 -18.70
N SER A 182 -8.65 -10.34 -19.94
CA SER A 182 -8.17 -11.08 -21.13
C SER A 182 -6.64 -11.04 -21.27
N TRP A 183 -5.97 -10.01 -20.75
CA TRP A 183 -4.50 -9.91 -20.78
C TRP A 183 -3.85 -10.86 -19.76
N VAL A 184 -4.43 -11.04 -18.57
CA VAL A 184 -3.98 -12.02 -17.57
C VAL A 184 -4.09 -13.43 -18.13
N THR A 185 -5.24 -13.76 -18.74
CA THR A 185 -5.50 -15.07 -19.35
C THR A 185 -4.49 -15.35 -20.47
N LYS A 186 -4.26 -14.38 -21.37
CA LYS A 186 -3.25 -14.46 -22.44
C LYS A 186 -1.84 -14.67 -21.90
N LEU A 187 -1.44 -13.91 -20.88
CA LEU A 187 -0.12 -13.97 -20.28
C LEU A 187 0.11 -15.30 -19.54
N THR A 188 -0.86 -15.77 -18.78
CA THR A 188 -0.79 -17.07 -18.08
C THR A 188 -0.66 -18.22 -19.08
N ASN A 189 -1.42 -18.20 -20.18
CA ASN A 189 -1.35 -19.20 -21.25
C ASN A 189 -0.04 -19.12 -22.05
N ALA A 190 0.59 -17.95 -22.14
CA ALA A 190 1.88 -17.74 -22.79
C ALA A 190 3.10 -17.99 -21.87
N THR A 191 2.87 -18.24 -20.58
CA THR A 191 3.96 -18.49 -19.61
C THR A 191 4.70 -19.78 -20.00
N PRO A 192 6.04 -19.76 -20.12
CA PRO A 192 6.79 -20.95 -20.49
C PRO A 192 6.75 -21.98 -19.35
N TRP A 193 6.20 -23.17 -19.61
CA TRP A 193 6.13 -24.27 -18.63
C TRP A 193 7.12 -25.36 -19.01
N ARG A 194 8.24 -25.43 -18.27
CA ARG A 194 9.36 -26.33 -18.54
C ARG A 194 9.92 -26.84 -17.23
N THR A 195 10.17 -28.15 -17.12
CA THR A 195 10.86 -28.75 -15.98
C THR A 195 12.19 -29.38 -16.40
N ASP A 196 13.11 -29.51 -15.46
CA ASP A 196 14.29 -30.36 -15.61
C ASP A 196 13.95 -31.87 -15.45
N SER A 197 14.96 -32.72 -15.37
CA SER A 197 14.82 -34.16 -15.13
C SER A 197 14.33 -34.53 -13.72
N ASN A 198 14.38 -33.60 -12.77
CA ASN A 198 13.97 -33.78 -11.37
C ASN A 198 12.55 -33.24 -11.10
N GLY A 199 11.95 -32.54 -12.07
CA GLY A 199 10.64 -31.89 -11.95
C GLY A 199 10.70 -30.42 -11.49
N ALA A 200 11.91 -29.86 -11.28
CA ALA A 200 12.09 -28.46 -10.93
C ALA A 200 11.81 -27.56 -12.14
N LEU A 201 11.10 -26.44 -11.93
CA LEU A 201 10.78 -25.48 -12.99
C LEU A 201 12.05 -24.78 -13.48
N THR A 202 12.27 -24.80 -14.80
CA THR A 202 13.42 -24.17 -15.47
C THR A 202 12.95 -23.14 -16.49
N LEU A 203 13.87 -22.31 -16.98
CA LEU A 203 13.60 -21.25 -17.94
C LEU A 203 14.86 -20.99 -18.78
N PHE A 204 14.74 -20.97 -20.11
CA PHE A 204 15.84 -20.52 -20.97
C PHE A 204 15.73 -19.04 -21.33
N THR A 205 16.88 -18.39 -21.54
CA THR A 205 16.99 -16.96 -21.88
C THR A 205 16.09 -16.54 -23.04
N HIS A 206 16.01 -17.35 -24.11
CA HIS A 206 15.18 -17.03 -25.28
C HIS A 206 13.67 -17.21 -25.02
N GLU A 207 13.27 -18.17 -24.16
CA GLU A 207 11.88 -18.35 -23.73
C GLU A 207 11.46 -17.14 -22.88
N ALA A 208 12.34 -16.67 -21.99
CA ALA A 208 12.12 -15.50 -21.15
C ALA A 208 12.00 -14.20 -21.95
N ILE A 209 12.90 -13.95 -22.90
CA ILE A 209 12.85 -12.76 -23.76
C ILE A 209 11.56 -12.75 -24.59
N ASN A 210 11.22 -13.86 -25.26
CA ASN A 210 9.98 -13.96 -26.04
C ASN A 210 8.72 -13.71 -25.20
N PHE A 211 8.72 -14.18 -23.94
CA PHE A 211 7.63 -13.95 -23.00
C PHE A 211 7.53 -12.49 -22.52
N LEU A 212 8.68 -11.85 -22.24
CA LEU A 212 8.72 -10.43 -21.87
C LEU A 212 8.35 -9.52 -23.04
N ASP A 213 8.81 -9.81 -24.27
CA ASP A 213 8.38 -9.09 -25.48
C ASP A 213 6.86 -9.21 -25.70
N TYR A 214 6.29 -10.40 -25.47
CA TYR A 214 4.84 -10.61 -25.49
C TYR A 214 4.11 -9.80 -24.43
N ALA A 215 4.65 -9.74 -23.21
CA ALA A 215 4.11 -8.90 -22.13
C ALA A 215 4.19 -7.40 -22.48
N VAL A 216 5.29 -6.92 -23.10
CA VAL A 216 5.43 -5.55 -23.62
C VAL A 216 4.40 -5.26 -24.71
N HIS A 217 4.09 -6.24 -25.57
CA HIS A 217 3.05 -6.10 -26.59
C HIS A 217 1.64 -6.01 -25.97
N LEU A 218 1.35 -6.81 -24.95
CA LEU A 218 0.09 -6.73 -24.20
C LEU A 218 -0.05 -5.42 -23.40
N ASN A 219 1.03 -4.93 -22.78
CA ASN A 219 1.07 -3.70 -21.98
C ASN A 219 0.75 -2.44 -22.82
N ARG A 220 0.81 -2.50 -24.16
CA ARG A 220 0.36 -1.39 -25.03
C ARG A 220 -1.15 -1.13 -24.96
N ALA A 221 -1.95 -2.10 -24.53
CA ALA A 221 -3.39 -1.93 -24.34
C ALA A 221 -3.75 -1.36 -22.95
N VAL A 222 -2.90 -1.58 -21.94
CA VAL A 222 -3.05 -1.08 -20.57
C VAL A 222 -1.67 -0.60 -20.10
N PRO A 223 -1.27 0.66 -20.43
CA PRO A 223 0.12 1.12 -20.31
C PRO A 223 0.46 1.62 -18.89
N ASP A 224 -0.03 0.94 -17.84
CA ASP A 224 0.26 1.24 -16.44
C ASP A 224 1.48 0.46 -15.89
N GLY A 225 1.89 -0.61 -16.59
CA GLY A 225 2.97 -1.51 -16.18
C GLY A 225 2.48 -2.75 -15.41
N SER A 226 1.18 -2.90 -15.13
CA SER A 226 0.63 -4.05 -14.39
C SER A 226 0.83 -5.36 -15.15
N VAL A 227 0.77 -5.33 -16.49
CA VAL A 227 1.04 -6.50 -17.35
C VAL A 227 2.50 -6.96 -17.19
N LEU A 228 3.43 -6.00 -17.22
CA LEU A 228 4.86 -6.26 -17.06
C LEU A 228 5.19 -6.74 -15.64
N LYS A 229 4.52 -6.18 -14.62
CA LYS A 229 4.67 -6.56 -13.21
C LYS A 229 4.27 -8.01 -12.99
N LEU A 230 3.15 -8.45 -13.57
CA LEU A 230 2.72 -9.85 -13.50
C LEU A 230 3.66 -10.76 -14.29
N ALA A 231 4.08 -10.35 -15.49
CA ALA A 231 4.98 -11.13 -16.34
C ALA A 231 6.31 -11.43 -15.62
N ALA A 232 6.98 -10.39 -15.13
CA ALA A 232 8.21 -10.52 -14.34
C ALA A 232 7.98 -11.41 -13.10
N GLY A 233 6.90 -11.18 -12.34
CA GLY A 233 6.57 -12.01 -11.17
C GLY A 233 6.44 -13.51 -11.45
N LEU A 234 5.93 -13.87 -12.63
CA LEU A 234 5.78 -15.27 -13.07
C LEU A 234 7.10 -15.96 -13.47
N ILE A 235 8.17 -15.20 -13.75
CA ILE A 235 9.44 -15.77 -14.27
C ILE A 235 10.70 -15.49 -13.44
N CYS A 236 10.78 -14.37 -12.68
CA CYS A 236 12.03 -14.00 -11.98
C CYS A 236 12.54 -15.11 -11.05
N HIS A 237 11.61 -15.73 -10.30
CA HIS A 237 11.89 -16.80 -9.33
C HIS A 237 12.29 -18.16 -9.97
N ARG A 238 12.43 -18.22 -11.31
CA ARG A 238 12.78 -19.41 -12.10
C ARG A 238 14.03 -19.20 -12.97
N ALA A 239 14.70 -18.06 -12.79
CA ALA A 239 15.83 -17.65 -13.59
C ALA A 239 17.13 -17.84 -12.80
N GLU A 240 18.11 -18.48 -13.43
CA GLU A 240 19.42 -18.76 -12.83
C GLU A 240 20.53 -18.30 -13.80
N GLY A 241 21.70 -17.92 -13.26
CA GLY A 241 22.90 -17.54 -14.02
C GLY A 241 22.66 -16.51 -15.13
N ASP A 242 23.19 -16.79 -16.33
CA ASP A 242 23.07 -15.93 -17.52
C ASP A 242 21.61 -15.56 -17.86
N THR A 243 20.65 -16.46 -17.58
CA THR A 243 19.22 -16.17 -17.78
C THR A 243 18.71 -15.16 -16.74
N ALA A 244 19.12 -15.28 -15.47
CA ALA A 244 18.82 -14.30 -14.43
C ALA A 244 19.36 -12.91 -14.79
N ALA A 245 20.65 -12.81 -15.13
CA ALA A 245 21.26 -11.53 -15.51
C ALA A 245 20.62 -10.89 -16.76
N THR A 246 20.26 -11.70 -17.77
CA THR A 246 19.58 -11.18 -18.97
C THR A 246 18.18 -10.65 -18.63
N ILE A 247 17.42 -11.35 -17.80
CA ILE A 247 16.09 -10.91 -17.33
C ILE A 247 16.21 -9.66 -16.44
N PHE A 248 17.21 -9.59 -15.56
CA PHE A 248 17.53 -8.41 -14.75
C PHE A 248 17.80 -7.18 -15.64
N GLN A 249 18.66 -7.32 -16.66
CA GLN A 249 18.97 -6.23 -17.59
C GLN A 249 17.73 -5.78 -18.40
N TYR A 250 16.90 -6.72 -18.86
CA TYR A 250 15.66 -6.42 -19.57
C TYR A 250 14.67 -5.67 -18.66
N ILE A 251 14.42 -6.16 -17.45
CA ILE A 251 13.49 -5.55 -16.50
C ILE A 251 14.02 -4.20 -16.00
N LEU A 252 15.32 -4.04 -15.76
CA LEU A 252 15.93 -2.76 -15.40
C LEU A 252 15.74 -1.71 -16.51
N SER A 253 15.89 -2.10 -17.78
CA SER A 253 15.60 -1.21 -18.91
C SER A 253 14.10 -0.90 -19.07
N LEU A 254 13.19 -1.81 -18.69
CA LEU A 254 11.75 -1.48 -18.58
C LEU A 254 11.45 -0.55 -17.38
N SER A 255 12.16 -0.71 -16.26
CA SER A 255 11.95 0.07 -15.03
C SER A 255 12.13 1.58 -15.19
N TRP A 256 12.92 2.01 -16.18
CA TRP A 256 13.04 3.43 -16.55
C TRP A 256 11.70 4.02 -17.02
N HIS A 257 10.94 3.25 -17.80
CA HIS A 257 9.57 3.60 -18.21
C HIS A 257 8.54 3.31 -17.09
N TYR A 258 8.71 2.20 -16.37
CA TYR A 258 7.73 1.65 -15.43
C TYR A 258 8.37 1.36 -14.05
N PRO A 259 8.55 2.36 -13.16
CA PRO A 259 9.23 2.19 -11.88
C PRO A 259 8.64 1.10 -10.97
N ILE A 260 7.37 0.74 -11.15
CA ILE A 260 6.66 -0.37 -10.49
C ILE A 260 7.32 -1.76 -10.68
N LEU A 261 8.30 -1.86 -11.59
CA LEU A 261 9.10 -3.06 -11.84
C LEU A 261 10.39 -3.12 -11.00
N LEU A 262 10.85 -2.01 -10.43
CA LEU A 262 12.04 -1.97 -9.56
C LEU A 262 11.95 -2.93 -8.36
N PRO A 263 10.81 -3.09 -7.65
CA PRO A 263 10.67 -4.10 -6.58
C PRO A 263 10.80 -5.56 -7.03
N LEU A 264 10.84 -5.84 -8.34
CA LEU A 264 10.93 -7.20 -8.88
C LEU A 264 12.36 -7.61 -9.23
N LEU A 265 13.31 -6.67 -9.27
CA LEU A 265 14.72 -6.96 -9.51
C LEU A 265 15.35 -7.75 -8.34
N GLU A 266 14.92 -7.49 -7.11
CA GLU A 266 15.28 -8.26 -5.90
C GLU A 266 14.83 -9.74 -5.95
N LYS A 267 13.86 -10.08 -6.81
CA LYS A 267 13.39 -11.47 -7.00
C LYS A 267 14.19 -12.26 -8.03
N ILE A 268 15.28 -11.70 -8.52
CA ILE A 268 16.20 -12.29 -9.49
C ILE A 268 17.52 -12.49 -8.75
N ASP A 269 18.18 -13.64 -8.94
CA ASP A 269 19.56 -13.80 -8.46
C ASP A 269 20.49 -12.84 -9.24
N ALA A 270 20.74 -11.69 -8.61
CA ALA A 270 21.62 -10.64 -9.10
C ALA A 270 23.00 -10.73 -8.42
N THR A 271 23.55 -11.93 -8.22
CA THR A 271 24.96 -12.13 -7.90
C THR A 271 25.87 -11.44 -8.92
N SER A 272 26.97 -10.84 -8.43
CA SER A 272 27.83 -9.90 -9.16
C SER A 272 28.48 -10.44 -10.43
N ASP A 273 28.56 -11.75 -10.56
CA ASP A 273 29.47 -12.41 -11.49
C ASP A 273 28.87 -12.52 -12.91
N TYR A 274 27.56 -12.26 -13.04
CA TYR A 274 26.81 -12.42 -14.29
C TYR A 274 26.49 -11.11 -15.03
N TYR A 275 26.84 -9.93 -14.49
CA TYR A 275 26.58 -8.65 -15.18
C TYR A 275 27.62 -7.57 -14.88
N ASP A 276 27.76 -6.64 -15.82
CA ASP A 276 28.59 -5.45 -15.68
C ASP A 276 28.00 -4.50 -14.61
N LYS A 277 28.67 -4.46 -13.44
CA LYS A 277 28.35 -3.59 -12.30
C LYS A 277 28.44 -2.09 -12.64
N GLU A 278 29.35 -1.68 -13.52
CA GLU A 278 29.52 -0.27 -13.90
C GLU A 278 28.34 0.16 -14.80
N ALA A 279 28.00 -0.66 -15.81
CA ALA A 279 26.84 -0.43 -16.67
C ALA A 279 25.50 -0.44 -15.89
N VAL A 280 25.35 -1.31 -14.89
CA VAL A 280 24.15 -1.30 -14.01
C VAL A 280 24.15 -0.07 -13.10
N THR A 281 25.30 0.36 -12.55
CA THR A 281 25.42 1.58 -11.75
C THR A 281 25.01 2.83 -12.56
N ALA A 282 25.41 2.91 -13.83
CA ALA A 282 25.01 4.00 -14.73
C ALA A 282 23.49 4.02 -14.94
N LYS A 283 22.89 2.89 -15.36
CA LYS A 283 21.44 2.75 -15.53
C LYS A 283 20.65 3.11 -14.26
N LEU A 284 21.11 2.69 -13.08
CA LEU A 284 20.44 3.02 -11.82
C LEU A 284 20.52 4.52 -11.49
N ASN A 285 21.58 5.22 -11.89
CA ASN A 285 21.67 6.67 -11.77
C ASN A 285 20.74 7.40 -12.77
N GLU A 286 20.60 6.93 -14.01
CA GLU A 286 19.61 7.46 -14.97
C GLU A 286 18.17 7.27 -14.49
N VAL A 287 17.88 6.12 -13.87
CA VAL A 287 16.59 5.82 -13.23
C VAL A 287 16.37 6.72 -12.01
N LEU A 288 17.38 6.95 -11.17
CA LEU A 288 17.29 7.85 -10.01
C LEU A 288 16.99 9.28 -10.45
N GLU A 289 17.74 9.81 -11.43
CA GLU A 289 17.55 11.15 -12.01
C GLU A 289 16.12 11.32 -12.51
N THR A 290 15.67 10.38 -13.36
CA THR A 290 14.34 10.40 -13.97
C THR A 290 13.21 10.35 -12.93
N ASN A 291 13.39 9.59 -11.85
CA ASN A 291 12.41 9.53 -10.77
C ASN A 291 12.45 10.75 -9.83
N ALA A 292 13.62 11.37 -9.61
CA ALA A 292 13.75 12.61 -8.85
C ALA A 292 13.11 13.81 -9.60
N LEU A 293 13.40 13.97 -10.89
CA LEU A 293 12.78 14.98 -11.76
C LEU A 293 11.25 14.87 -11.80
N HIS A 294 10.71 13.65 -11.70
CA HIS A 294 9.27 13.38 -11.63
C HIS A 294 8.71 13.25 -10.19
N ARG A 295 9.51 13.49 -9.15
CA ARG A 295 9.13 13.37 -7.71
C ARG A 295 8.44 12.05 -7.36
N ARG A 296 9.00 10.94 -7.84
CA ARG A 296 8.50 9.56 -7.66
C ARG A 296 9.24 8.86 -6.52
N SER A 297 8.72 8.98 -5.30
CA SER A 297 9.30 8.45 -4.05
C SER A 297 9.84 7.02 -4.17
N ASP A 298 8.97 6.07 -4.53
CA ASP A 298 9.28 4.64 -4.66
C ASP A 298 10.45 4.40 -5.65
N GLY A 299 10.40 5.05 -6.82
CA GLY A 299 11.44 4.93 -7.85
C GLY A 299 12.81 5.46 -7.41
N MET A 300 12.85 6.55 -6.62
CA MET A 300 14.09 7.01 -6.00
C MET A 300 14.60 6.03 -4.94
N CYS A 301 13.70 5.54 -4.07
CA CYS A 301 14.04 4.65 -2.98
C CYS A 301 14.65 3.33 -3.48
N TRP A 302 14.06 2.68 -4.49
CA TRP A 302 14.62 1.45 -5.05
C TRP A 302 15.93 1.68 -5.81
N ALA A 303 16.08 2.79 -6.53
CA ALA A 303 17.35 3.09 -7.21
C ALA A 303 18.50 3.28 -6.20
N LEU A 304 18.25 4.01 -5.10
CA LEU A 304 19.19 4.15 -3.99
C LEU A 304 19.48 2.80 -3.31
N TYR A 305 18.46 1.97 -3.08
CA TYR A 305 18.62 0.63 -2.51
C TYR A 305 19.56 -0.25 -3.35
N TYR A 306 19.34 -0.33 -4.68
CA TYR A 306 20.20 -1.12 -5.55
C TYR A 306 21.62 -0.55 -5.69
N LEU A 307 21.79 0.78 -5.70
CA LEU A 307 23.13 1.40 -5.63
C LEU A 307 23.87 1.02 -4.33
N LYS A 308 23.16 0.92 -3.20
CA LYS A 308 23.73 0.47 -1.92
C LYS A 308 24.08 -1.03 -1.95
N GLN A 309 23.18 -1.88 -2.42
CA GLN A 309 23.41 -3.33 -2.54
C GLN A 309 24.62 -3.64 -3.43
N LEU A 310 24.77 -2.93 -4.55
CA LEU A 310 25.93 -3.06 -5.43
C LEU A 310 27.24 -2.56 -4.80
N SER A 311 27.23 -1.96 -3.60
CA SER A 311 28.37 -1.24 -3.02
C SER A 311 28.89 -0.19 -4.01
N SER A 312 27.97 0.69 -4.41
CA SER A 312 28.14 1.79 -5.35
C SER A 312 27.56 3.08 -4.73
N HIS A 313 27.43 4.17 -5.48
CA HIS A 313 26.88 5.43 -4.98
C HIS A 313 26.09 6.22 -6.07
N PRO A 314 25.19 7.12 -5.67
CA PRO A 314 24.63 8.12 -6.59
C PRO A 314 25.68 9.12 -7.06
N THR A 315 25.45 9.78 -8.20
CA THR A 315 26.23 10.95 -8.63
C THR A 315 25.92 12.19 -7.78
N ASN A 316 26.77 13.22 -7.83
CA ASN A 316 26.57 14.46 -7.08
C ASN A 316 25.30 15.20 -7.53
N GLU A 317 25.05 15.19 -8.84
CA GLU A 317 23.85 15.74 -9.46
C GLU A 317 22.58 15.02 -8.94
N ASN A 318 22.63 13.70 -8.78
CA ASN A 318 21.53 12.92 -8.19
C ASN A 318 21.35 13.19 -6.69
N ILE A 319 22.43 13.41 -5.93
CA ILE A 319 22.36 13.81 -4.51
C ILE A 319 21.60 15.14 -4.39
N GLU A 320 21.94 16.14 -5.22
CA GLU A 320 21.25 17.43 -5.24
C GLU A 320 19.78 17.30 -5.68
N LEU A 321 19.49 16.55 -6.76
CA LEU A 321 18.13 16.35 -7.26
C LEU A 321 17.22 15.65 -6.25
N VAL A 322 17.70 14.61 -5.55
CA VAL A 322 16.92 13.92 -4.51
C VAL A 322 16.61 14.88 -3.35
N ILE A 323 17.59 15.67 -2.89
CA ILE A 323 17.36 16.68 -1.83
C ILE A 323 16.35 17.74 -2.26
N GLN A 324 16.39 18.18 -3.53
CA GLN A 324 15.41 19.12 -4.10
C GLN A 324 13.98 18.55 -4.18
N THR A 325 13.78 17.23 -4.09
CA THR A 325 12.42 16.65 -3.97
C THR A 325 11.78 16.90 -2.62
N SER A 326 12.57 17.11 -1.55
CA SER A 326 12.10 17.14 -0.16
C SER A 326 11.35 15.87 0.27
N ASP A 327 11.62 14.73 -0.38
CA ASP A 327 11.06 13.43 0.00
C ASP A 327 11.84 12.86 1.20
N ALA A 328 11.21 12.85 2.37
CA ALA A 328 11.82 12.39 3.60
C ALA A 328 12.33 10.94 3.55
N THR A 329 11.72 10.07 2.72
CA THR A 329 12.10 8.65 2.63
C THR A 329 13.30 8.46 1.70
N ALA A 330 13.29 9.12 0.54
CA ALA A 330 14.41 9.09 -0.39
C ALA A 330 15.65 9.79 0.20
N ILE A 331 15.47 10.91 0.91
CA ILE A 331 16.58 11.62 1.59
C ILE A 331 17.06 10.83 2.82
N ALA A 332 16.19 10.12 3.54
CA ALA A 332 16.61 9.17 4.57
C ALA A 332 17.50 8.07 3.97
N LEU A 333 17.07 7.40 2.90
CA LEU A 333 17.91 6.43 2.18
C LEU A 333 19.20 7.06 1.64
N LEU A 334 19.18 8.31 1.20
CA LEU A 334 20.38 9.03 0.75
C LEU A 334 21.43 9.20 1.87
N SER A 335 21.02 9.27 3.14
CA SER A 335 21.92 9.40 4.29
C SER A 335 22.84 8.19 4.51
N ILE A 336 22.54 7.02 3.90
CA ILE A 336 23.37 5.80 4.04
C ILE A 336 24.63 5.83 3.15
N PHE A 337 24.82 6.88 2.36
CA PHE A 337 25.99 7.09 1.50
C PHE A 337 26.91 8.16 2.10
N GLU A 338 28.18 7.82 2.31
CA GLU A 338 29.18 8.73 2.89
C GLU A 338 29.35 9.99 2.02
N VAL A 339 29.35 9.83 0.69
CA VAL A 339 29.43 10.94 -0.29
C VAL A 339 28.27 11.95 -0.20
N ALA A 340 27.13 11.57 0.37
CA ALA A 340 25.96 12.42 0.50
C ALA A 340 25.77 12.98 1.94
N THR A 341 26.57 12.51 2.91
CA THR A 341 26.35 12.76 4.33
C THR A 341 26.33 14.26 4.65
N ASP A 342 27.29 15.04 4.16
CA ASP A 342 27.37 16.48 4.45
C ASP A 342 26.19 17.26 3.84
N ALA A 343 25.76 16.91 2.62
CA ALA A 343 24.62 17.54 1.96
C ALA A 343 23.29 17.24 2.67
N VAL A 344 23.09 15.99 3.08
CA VAL A 344 21.89 15.56 3.81
C VAL A 344 21.85 16.17 5.22
N VAL A 345 22.99 16.27 5.92
CA VAL A 345 23.08 16.93 7.23
C VAL A 345 22.87 18.45 7.12
N ALA A 346 23.38 19.09 6.07
CA ALA A 346 23.11 20.51 5.81
C ALA A 346 21.61 20.76 5.57
N HIS A 347 20.97 19.94 4.74
CA HIS A 347 19.52 19.99 4.52
C HIS A 347 18.71 19.79 5.81
N ALA A 348 19.06 18.78 6.61
CA ALA A 348 18.39 18.52 7.88
C ALA A 348 18.55 19.67 8.90
N ARG A 349 19.72 20.30 8.99
CA ARG A 349 19.93 21.48 9.84
C ARG A 349 19.11 22.68 9.38
N GLN A 350 19.12 22.98 8.08
CA GLN A 350 18.29 24.04 7.50
C GLN A 350 16.80 23.80 7.79
N LEU A 351 16.34 22.55 7.75
CA LEU A 351 14.98 22.16 8.10
C LEU A 351 14.69 22.45 9.58
N ILE A 352 15.52 21.93 10.51
CA ILE A 352 15.37 22.10 11.96
C ILE A 352 15.37 23.59 12.37
N GLU A 353 16.20 24.42 11.73
CA GLU A 353 16.29 25.85 12.03
C GLU A 353 15.05 26.67 11.65
N ASN A 354 14.24 26.19 10.69
CA ASN A 354 13.18 27.00 10.05
C ASN A 354 11.78 26.35 10.07
N CYS A 355 11.63 25.17 10.69
CA CYS A 355 10.42 24.37 10.65
C CYS A 355 9.36 24.71 11.73
N THR A 356 8.11 24.40 11.42
CA THR A 356 7.10 24.07 12.42
C THR A 356 7.20 22.61 12.85
N LEU A 357 6.56 22.26 13.98
CA LEU A 357 6.38 20.87 14.40
C LEU A 357 5.63 20.02 13.34
N TYR A 358 4.93 20.61 12.37
CA TYR A 358 4.37 19.84 11.25
C TYR A 358 5.45 19.36 10.28
N GLU A 359 6.40 20.22 9.92
CA GLU A 359 7.47 19.87 8.98
C GLU A 359 8.50 18.93 9.58
N LEU A 360 8.76 19.00 10.90
CA LEU A 360 9.52 17.97 11.64
C LEU A 360 8.86 16.60 11.50
N ASP A 361 7.56 16.49 11.80
CA ASP A 361 6.83 15.22 11.74
C ASP A 361 6.64 14.67 10.31
N GLN A 362 6.73 15.49 9.27
CA GLN A 362 6.82 14.99 7.89
C GLN A 362 8.20 14.40 7.56
N ASN A 363 9.24 14.77 8.32
CA ASN A 363 10.63 14.38 8.09
C ASN A 363 11.22 13.48 9.20
N TRP A 364 10.37 12.97 10.11
CA TRP A 364 10.78 12.23 11.30
C TRP A 364 11.72 11.06 10.99
N ILE A 365 11.51 10.34 9.88
CA ILE A 365 12.31 9.18 9.49
C ILE A 365 13.75 9.55 9.10
N LEU A 366 13.94 10.67 8.38
CA LEU A 366 15.24 11.23 8.06
C LEU A 366 15.95 11.72 9.34
N LEU A 367 15.24 12.53 10.12
CA LEU A 367 15.76 13.11 11.36
C LEU A 367 16.17 12.01 12.34
N TYR A 368 15.36 10.97 12.49
CA TYR A 368 15.66 9.84 13.36
C TYR A 368 16.89 9.04 12.90
N GLN A 369 17.06 8.78 11.61
CA GLN A 369 18.24 8.05 11.12
C GLN A 369 19.53 8.87 11.23
N LEU A 370 19.47 10.19 11.05
CA LEU A 370 20.61 11.08 11.33
C LEU A 370 20.96 11.16 12.82
N PHE A 371 19.95 11.15 13.70
CA PHE A 371 20.14 11.10 15.16
C PHE A 371 20.71 9.75 15.64
N LEU A 372 20.19 8.63 15.12
CA LEU A 372 20.67 7.28 15.38
C LEU A 372 22.16 7.14 15.03
N HIS A 373 22.59 7.76 13.93
CA HIS A 373 23.98 7.80 13.47
C HIS A 373 24.79 9.04 13.95
N GLU A 374 24.30 9.74 14.97
CA GLU A 374 25.00 10.80 15.71
C GLU A 374 25.49 11.96 14.84
N LYS A 375 24.73 12.28 13.78
CA LYS A 375 24.98 13.40 12.86
C LYS A 375 24.26 14.70 13.27
N ILE A 376 23.18 14.56 14.04
CA ILE A 376 22.42 15.64 14.67
C ILE A 376 22.03 15.25 16.11
N GLU A 377 21.73 16.25 16.93
CA GLU A 377 21.05 16.07 18.22
C GLU A 377 19.55 15.81 18.01
N ASN A 378 18.81 15.39 19.04
CA ASN A 378 17.36 15.19 18.95
C ASN A 378 16.67 16.54 18.67
N PRO A 379 15.95 16.72 17.54
CA PRO A 379 15.29 17.99 17.22
C PRO A 379 14.02 18.24 18.06
N TYR A 380 13.53 17.24 18.79
CA TYR A 380 12.37 17.36 19.67
C TYR A 380 12.81 17.64 21.12
N LEU A 381 12.73 18.91 21.55
CA LEU A 381 13.22 19.38 22.86
C LEU A 381 12.59 18.67 24.07
N ASP A 382 11.30 18.36 23.99
CA ASP A 382 10.50 17.79 25.09
C ASP A 382 10.00 16.35 24.81
N ASP A 383 10.43 15.72 23.70
CA ASP A 383 9.98 14.37 23.32
C ASP A 383 11.12 13.32 23.35
N PRO A 384 11.06 12.31 24.24
CA PRO A 384 12.07 11.27 24.35
C PRO A 384 11.93 10.15 23.29
N THR A 385 10.98 10.23 22.34
CA THR A 385 10.71 9.14 21.38
C THR A 385 11.96 8.71 20.61
N PHE A 386 12.80 9.65 20.15
CA PHE A 386 14.04 9.33 19.45
C PHE A 386 15.05 8.58 20.36
N GLU A 387 15.18 8.99 21.62
CA GLU A 387 16.00 8.30 22.63
C GLU A 387 15.47 6.90 22.94
N ILE A 388 14.15 6.73 23.02
CA ILE A 388 13.49 5.43 23.25
C ILE A 388 13.75 4.50 22.06
N LEU A 389 13.57 4.97 20.83
CA LEU A 389 13.84 4.17 19.62
C LEU A 389 15.33 3.77 19.54
N LYS A 390 16.26 4.71 19.78
CA LYS A 390 17.71 4.45 19.79
C LYS A 390 18.13 3.47 20.91
N LYS A 391 17.56 3.62 22.12
CA LYS A 391 17.76 2.70 23.25
C LYS A 391 17.33 1.25 22.92
N HIS A 392 16.35 1.08 22.04
CA HIS A 392 15.80 -0.22 21.66
C HIS A 392 16.31 -0.73 20.30
N ASP A 393 17.34 -0.09 19.72
CA ASP A 393 18.04 -0.48 18.47
C ASP A 393 17.11 -0.57 17.24
N VAL A 394 16.12 0.33 17.16
CA VAL A 394 15.17 0.37 16.05
C VAL A 394 15.83 1.02 14.81
N GLN A 395 15.92 0.30 13.70
CA GLN A 395 16.49 0.83 12.45
C GLN A 395 15.54 0.63 11.27
N PHE A 396 15.43 1.64 10.40
CA PHE A 396 14.47 1.65 9.29
C PHE A 396 15.10 1.43 7.90
N LEU A 397 16.41 1.64 7.74
CA LEU A 397 17.08 1.68 6.42
C LEU A 397 18.02 0.51 6.12
N ASN A 398 18.50 -0.20 7.15
CA ASN A 398 19.32 -1.39 6.98
C ASN A 398 18.60 -2.57 7.64
N PRO A 399 18.44 -3.73 6.97
CA PRO A 399 17.94 -4.92 7.63
C PRO A 399 18.95 -5.37 8.70
N PRO A 400 18.58 -5.41 9.99
CA PRO A 400 19.52 -5.78 11.03
C PRO A 400 19.84 -7.28 10.93
N LYS A 401 21.09 -7.67 11.21
CA LYS A 401 21.55 -9.07 11.06
C LYS A 401 20.83 -10.08 11.97
N LYS A 402 20.08 -9.57 12.93
CA LYS A 402 19.07 -10.22 13.78
C LYS A 402 18.02 -9.15 14.07
N ALA A 403 16.77 -9.53 14.28
CA ALA A 403 15.76 -8.61 14.81
C ALA A 403 16.23 -8.03 16.16
N SER A 404 15.84 -6.78 16.44
CA SER A 404 15.95 -6.18 17.77
C SER A 404 15.00 -6.90 18.74
N LYS A 405 15.28 -6.81 20.05
CA LYS A 405 14.35 -7.34 21.07
C LYS A 405 12.96 -6.71 21.03
N ALA A 406 12.83 -5.52 20.44
CA ALA A 406 11.55 -4.85 20.24
C ALA A 406 10.76 -5.46 19.07
N GLU A 407 11.42 -5.76 17.96
CA GLU A 407 10.82 -6.48 16.83
C GLU A 407 10.45 -7.92 17.20
N ASP A 408 11.35 -8.65 17.89
CA ASP A 408 11.05 -9.99 18.44
C ASP A 408 9.80 -9.96 19.35
N TYR A 409 9.69 -8.94 20.22
CA TYR A 409 8.51 -8.75 21.05
C TYR A 409 7.26 -8.43 20.22
N CYS A 410 7.35 -7.62 19.17
CA CYS A 410 6.23 -7.36 18.27
C CYS A 410 5.74 -8.65 17.59
N PHE A 411 6.65 -9.54 17.15
CA PHE A 411 6.27 -10.85 16.60
C PHE A 411 5.66 -11.78 17.67
N TYR A 412 6.20 -11.81 18.89
CA TYR A 412 5.60 -12.55 20.01
C TYR A 412 4.19 -12.03 20.36
N TYR A 413 4.04 -10.72 20.51
CA TYR A 413 2.80 -10.08 20.93
C TYR A 413 1.70 -10.22 19.88
N SER A 414 2.04 -10.06 18.60
CA SER A 414 1.10 -10.15 17.47
C SER A 414 0.94 -11.57 16.88
N ASN A 415 1.50 -12.60 17.53
CA ASN A 415 1.36 -13.99 17.09
C ASN A 415 -0.14 -14.38 16.96
N PRO A 416 -0.64 -14.70 15.75
CA PRO A 416 -2.05 -15.00 15.52
C PRO A 416 -2.46 -16.41 15.97
N PHE A 417 -1.50 -17.27 16.28
CA PHE A 417 -1.71 -18.68 16.64
C PHE A 417 -1.62 -18.92 18.16
N ARG A 418 -2.01 -17.92 18.96
CA ARG A 418 -2.13 -18.01 20.42
C ARG A 418 -3.30 -18.90 20.82
N GLU A 419 -3.11 -19.64 21.91
CA GLU A 419 -4.19 -20.41 22.54
C GLU A 419 -5.27 -19.46 23.11
N GLU A 420 -6.52 -19.93 23.18
CA GLU A 420 -7.72 -19.10 23.46
C GLU A 420 -7.70 -18.36 24.83
N ASN A 421 -6.73 -18.67 25.70
CA ASN A 421 -6.54 -18.05 27.01
C ASN A 421 -5.11 -17.46 27.21
N GLU A 422 -4.28 -17.41 26.16
CA GLU A 422 -2.86 -17.05 26.24
C GLU A 422 -2.61 -15.55 25.97
N SER A 423 -2.82 -14.72 26.99
CA SER A 423 -2.47 -13.30 26.94
C SER A 423 -0.93 -13.11 26.85
N PRO A 424 -0.41 -12.31 25.89
CA PRO A 424 1.01 -11.98 25.85
C PRO A 424 1.43 -11.19 27.10
N VAL A 425 2.60 -11.49 27.64
CA VAL A 425 3.18 -10.71 28.76
C VAL A 425 3.62 -9.32 28.29
N GLY A 426 3.74 -8.37 29.23
CA GLY A 426 4.20 -7.01 28.91
C GLY A 426 5.66 -6.97 28.46
N PHE A 427 6.03 -5.95 27.67
CA PHE A 427 7.37 -5.84 27.06
C PHE A 427 8.53 -5.98 28.07
N GLN A 428 8.41 -5.42 29.28
CA GLN A 428 9.46 -5.58 30.30
C GLN A 428 9.58 -7.03 30.79
N ASP A 429 8.47 -7.73 31.01
CA ASP A 429 8.48 -9.15 31.39
C ASP A 429 9.02 -10.03 30.25
N TYR A 430 8.76 -9.68 28.99
CA TYR A 430 9.39 -10.31 27.84
C TYR A 430 10.91 -10.09 27.82
N LEU A 431 11.37 -8.85 28.01
CA LEU A 431 12.80 -8.51 28.08
C LEU A 431 13.53 -9.21 29.24
N ASP A 432 12.81 -9.45 30.35
CA ASP A 432 13.28 -10.19 31.53
C ASP A 432 13.23 -11.72 31.36
N GLY A 433 12.65 -12.25 30.28
CA GLY A 433 12.55 -13.69 30.00
C GLY A 433 11.40 -14.42 30.71
N LYS A 434 10.29 -13.73 31.02
CA LYS A 434 9.12 -14.25 31.74
C LYS A 434 7.90 -14.43 30.82
N TYR A 435 8.07 -15.07 29.65
CA TYR A 435 7.10 -15.05 28.55
C TYR A 435 6.67 -16.42 28.02
#